data_AF-A0A0L7LJ73-F1
#
_entry.id   AF-A0A0L7LJ73-F1
#
_cell.length_a   1.000
_cell.length_b   1.000
_cell.length_c   1.000
_cell.angle_alpha   90.00
_cell.angle_beta   90.00
_cell.angle_gamma   90.00
#
_symmetry.space_group_name_H-M   'P 1'
#
loop_
_entity.id
_entity.type
_entity.pdbx_description
1 polymer ?
#
loop_
_entity_poly.entity_id
_entity_poly.type
_entity_poly.pdbx_seq_one_letter_code
_entity_poly.pdbx_strand_id
1 'polypeptide(L)'
;MGLQASLIDARLATEIIKSHQENTEVILWSDSKTVLHWIRKDLARYAPYVAHQLSEIAELTRPEQWRWIPMAHNVVDDATRSGKTQMLSSDRWFVGPAFLYENEDRWPVEIESDQEPDEALVTYAKEKSPLVDISRFSSYERLIRTVAYALTFIDKCRRRANELNIKHIKQAERLLIRDAQQESFSGDLERLKNGKNIDRSSRLYKLDPKLAADGIIRLNSRTNAATLPAPNDTPANPSGT
;
A
#
# COMPACT_ATOMS: atom_id res chain seq x y z
N MET A 1 7.45 8.08 -1.59
CA MET A 1 8.85 8.06 -2.07
C MET A 1 9.47 9.45 -2.21
N GLY A 2 8.70 10.54 -2.42
CA GLY A 2 9.27 11.89 -2.63
C GLY A 2 10.12 12.47 -1.48
N LEU A 3 9.69 12.34 -0.21
CA LEU A 3 10.39 12.98 0.91
C LEU A 3 11.80 12.46 1.16
N GLN A 4 12.03 11.15 0.97
CA GLN A 4 13.35 10.57 1.11
C GLN A 4 14.30 11.01 -0.03
N ALA A 5 13.77 11.19 -1.24
CA ALA A 5 14.55 11.74 -2.35
C ALA A 5 14.96 13.19 -2.03
N SER A 6 14.03 14.02 -1.57
CA SER A 6 14.31 15.39 -1.15
C SER A 6 15.33 15.50 -0.02
N LEU A 7 15.33 14.54 0.93
CA LEU A 7 16.36 14.48 1.96
C LEU A 7 17.75 14.18 1.38
N ILE A 8 17.83 13.24 0.42
CA ILE A 8 19.08 12.91 -0.27
C ILE A 8 19.57 14.12 -1.08
N ASP A 9 18.67 14.82 -1.78
CA ASP A 9 19.00 16.02 -2.55
C ASP A 9 19.55 17.13 -1.64
N ALA A 10 18.92 17.36 -0.48
CA ALA A 10 19.41 18.31 0.52
C ALA A 10 20.83 17.98 0.98
N ARG A 11 21.08 16.72 1.37
CA ARG A 11 22.41 16.25 1.80
C ARG A 11 23.44 16.40 0.68
N LEU A 12 23.10 15.97 -0.53
CA LEU A 12 24.00 16.04 -1.68
C LEU A 12 24.34 17.50 -2.02
N ALA A 13 23.35 18.38 -2.04
CA ALA A 13 23.55 19.80 -2.26
C ALA A 13 24.48 20.39 -1.19
N THR A 14 24.28 20.07 0.09
CA THR A 14 25.16 20.51 1.17
C THR A 14 26.61 20.05 0.96
N GLU A 15 26.82 18.78 0.57
CA GLU A 15 28.17 18.27 0.33
C GLU A 15 28.83 18.92 -0.91
N ILE A 16 28.06 19.17 -1.97
CA ILE A 16 28.55 19.90 -3.14
C ILE A 16 28.95 21.32 -2.73
N ILE A 17 28.09 22.05 -2.02
CA ILE A 17 28.37 23.42 -1.55
C ILE A 17 29.64 23.45 -0.70
N LYS A 18 29.80 22.51 0.25
CA LYS A 18 31.02 22.41 1.08
C LYS A 18 32.29 22.22 0.27
N SER A 19 32.20 21.50 -0.86
CA SER A 19 33.34 21.24 -1.73
C SER A 19 33.68 22.39 -2.68
N HIS A 20 32.75 23.33 -2.89
CA HIS A 20 32.92 24.50 -3.74
C HIS A 20 33.41 25.71 -2.93
N GLN A 21 34.37 26.47 -3.48
CA GLN A 21 34.99 27.62 -2.79
C GLN A 21 34.18 28.93 -2.92
N GLU A 22 33.18 28.96 -3.81
CA GLU A 22 32.37 30.15 -4.08
C GLU A 22 30.97 30.04 -3.49
N ASN A 23 30.44 31.18 -3.05
CA ASN A 23 29.07 31.29 -2.53
C ASN A 23 28.08 31.13 -3.69
N THR A 24 27.67 29.89 -3.93
CA THR A 24 26.81 29.50 -5.05
C THR A 24 25.37 29.44 -4.59
N GLU A 25 24.46 30.07 -5.32
CA GLU A 25 23.03 29.92 -5.09
C GLU A 25 22.58 28.51 -5.46
N VAL A 26 21.80 27.89 -4.58
CA VAL A 26 21.31 26.52 -4.76
C VAL A 26 19.80 26.50 -4.77
N ILE A 27 19.26 25.93 -5.84
CA ILE A 27 17.83 25.78 -6.11
C ILE A 27 17.53 24.28 -6.21
N LEU A 28 16.60 23.82 -5.40
CA LEU A 28 16.17 22.44 -5.29
C LEU A 28 14.78 22.29 -5.91
N TRP A 29 14.61 21.31 -6.79
CA TRP A 29 13.37 21.10 -7.53
C TRP A 29 12.66 19.84 -7.04
N SER A 30 11.36 19.95 -6.76
CA SER A 30 10.51 18.80 -6.45
C SER A 30 9.24 18.83 -7.27
N ASP A 31 8.85 17.68 -7.84
CA ASP A 31 7.55 17.52 -8.49
C ASP A 31 6.42 17.18 -7.51
N SER A 32 6.78 16.89 -6.25
CA SER A 32 5.83 16.55 -5.20
C SER A 32 5.38 17.79 -4.45
N LYS A 33 4.21 18.33 -4.84
CA LYS A 33 3.54 19.43 -4.12
C LYS A 33 3.37 19.13 -2.62
N THR A 34 3.11 17.87 -2.27
CA THR A 34 2.99 17.46 -0.86
C THR A 34 4.29 17.63 -0.08
N VAL A 35 5.44 17.30 -0.67
CA VAL A 35 6.75 17.48 -0.01
C VAL A 35 7.06 18.97 0.14
N LEU A 36 6.83 19.77 -0.90
CA LEU A 36 7.00 21.23 -0.83
C LEU A 36 6.10 21.85 0.23
N HIS A 37 4.85 21.38 0.34
CA HIS A 37 3.93 21.80 1.39
C HIS A 37 4.46 21.48 2.79
N TRP A 38 5.02 20.29 2.99
CA TRP A 38 5.60 19.89 4.27
C TRP A 38 6.84 20.70 4.63
N ILE A 39 7.70 21.00 3.66
CA ILE A 39 8.91 21.84 3.87
C ILE A 39 8.53 23.27 4.26
N ARG A 40 7.43 23.79 3.73
CA ARG A 40 6.97 25.17 3.98
C ARG A 40 6.07 25.32 5.22
N LYS A 41 5.55 24.22 5.80
CA LYS A 41 4.66 24.25 6.97
C LYS A 41 5.36 23.77 8.25
N ASP A 42 4.77 24.13 9.38
CA ASP A 42 5.29 23.81 10.72
C ASP A 42 5.32 22.29 10.99
N LEU A 43 6.46 21.82 11.49
CA LEU A 43 6.89 20.42 11.63
C LEU A 43 6.11 19.65 12.71
N ALA A 44 5.49 20.37 13.67
CA ALA A 44 4.95 19.81 14.90
C ALA A 44 3.74 18.86 14.74
N ARG A 45 3.18 18.73 13.52
CA ARG A 45 1.94 17.98 13.28
C ARG A 45 2.15 16.61 12.62
N TYR A 46 3.36 16.26 12.21
CA TYR A 46 3.61 15.06 11.41
C TYR A 46 4.10 13.87 12.25
N ALA A 47 3.89 12.65 11.71
CA ALA A 47 4.37 11.42 12.33
C ALA A 47 5.90 11.46 12.57
N PRO A 48 6.43 10.82 13.63
CA PRO A 48 7.84 10.96 14.04
C PRO A 48 8.87 10.73 12.94
N TYR A 49 8.63 9.76 12.05
CA TYR A 49 9.51 9.47 10.91
C TYR A 49 9.56 10.62 9.89
N VAL A 50 8.40 11.18 9.54
CA VAL A 50 8.29 12.31 8.61
C VAL A 50 8.85 13.58 9.26
N ALA A 51 8.54 13.81 10.54
CA ALA A 51 9.07 14.93 11.30
C ALA A 51 10.61 14.92 11.38
N HIS A 52 11.22 13.75 11.59
CA HIS A 52 12.68 13.62 11.60
C HIS A 52 13.30 13.99 10.25
N GLN A 53 12.75 13.47 9.14
CA GLN A 53 13.26 13.78 7.80
C GLN A 53 13.10 15.27 7.45
N LEU A 54 11.96 15.86 7.80
CA LEU A 54 11.71 17.28 7.58
C LEU A 54 12.58 18.18 8.47
N SER A 55 12.84 17.78 9.72
CA SER A 55 13.76 18.48 10.61
C SER A 55 15.16 18.53 10.02
N GLU A 56 15.63 17.41 9.48
CA GLU A 56 16.95 17.36 8.84
C GLU A 56 17.00 18.22 7.56
N ILE A 57 15.95 18.17 6.72
CA ILE A 57 15.86 19.06 5.54
C ILE A 57 15.89 20.54 5.95
N ALA A 58 15.20 20.90 7.04
CA ALA A 58 15.16 22.26 7.57
C ALA A 58 16.49 22.72 8.18
N GLU A 59 17.32 21.80 8.67
CA GLU A 59 18.68 22.08 9.11
C GLU A 59 19.66 22.30 7.95
N LEU A 60 19.44 21.61 6.82
CA LEU A 60 20.34 21.62 5.66
C LEU A 60 20.00 22.69 4.61
N THR A 61 18.72 23.08 4.52
CA THR A 61 18.19 23.91 3.42
C THR A 61 17.15 24.90 3.94
N ARG A 62 16.87 25.94 3.15
CA ARG A 62 15.82 26.92 3.44
C ARG A 62 14.59 26.68 2.55
N PRO A 63 13.35 26.91 3.03
CA PRO A 63 12.14 26.71 2.23
C PRO A 63 12.13 27.48 0.91
N GLU A 64 12.78 28.64 0.83
CA GLU A 64 12.85 29.48 -0.37
C GLU A 64 13.71 28.86 -1.48
N GLN A 65 14.59 27.92 -1.13
CA GLN A 65 15.41 27.19 -2.10
C GLN A 65 14.61 26.13 -2.85
N TRP A 66 13.42 25.77 -2.37
CA TRP A 66 12.60 24.69 -2.91
C TRP A 66 11.54 25.20 -3.88
N ARG A 67 11.72 24.86 -5.16
CA ARG A 67 10.78 25.18 -6.25
C ARG A 67 10.05 23.94 -6.77
N TRP A 68 8.84 24.17 -7.29
CA TRP A 68 8.06 23.13 -7.93
C TRP A 68 8.46 22.94 -9.39
N ILE A 69 8.53 21.68 -9.83
CA ILE A 69 8.73 21.33 -11.24
C ILE A 69 7.60 20.40 -11.71
N PRO A 70 7.03 20.58 -12.90
CA PRO A 70 6.11 19.61 -13.47
C PRO A 70 6.79 18.26 -13.67
N MET A 71 6.09 17.16 -13.39
CA MET A 71 6.61 15.79 -13.56
C MET A 71 7.19 15.56 -14.97
N ALA A 72 6.59 16.12 -16.02
CA ALA A 72 7.09 16.02 -17.40
C ALA A 72 8.49 16.64 -17.61
N HIS A 73 8.87 17.59 -16.75
CA HIS A 73 10.14 18.28 -16.78
C HIS A 73 11.16 17.69 -15.77
N ASN A 74 10.72 16.82 -14.85
CA ASN A 74 11.59 16.14 -13.91
C ASN A 74 12.47 15.10 -14.65
N VAL A 75 13.76 15.37 -14.75
CA VAL A 75 14.72 14.51 -15.44
C VAL A 75 15.12 13.27 -14.62
N VAL A 76 14.80 13.23 -13.32
CA VAL A 76 15.03 12.06 -12.46
C VAL A 76 14.18 10.87 -12.92
N ASP A 77 12.98 11.14 -13.44
CA ASP A 77 12.11 10.12 -14.01
C ASP A 77 12.71 9.49 -15.28
N ASP A 78 13.52 10.24 -16.03
CA ASP A 78 14.17 9.74 -17.24
C ASP A 78 15.26 8.71 -16.91
N ALA A 79 15.90 8.83 -15.74
CA ALA A 79 16.92 7.89 -15.25
C ALA A 79 16.34 6.70 -14.49
N THR A 80 15.18 6.86 -13.85
CA THR A 80 14.54 5.82 -13.03
C THR A 80 13.53 4.95 -13.79
N ARG A 81 13.08 5.39 -14.98
CA ARG A 81 12.18 4.60 -15.84
C ARG A 81 12.92 3.41 -16.45
N SER A 82 12.58 2.21 -15.99
CA SER A 82 13.06 0.95 -16.53
C SER A 82 12.73 0.83 -18.03
N GLY A 83 13.76 0.84 -18.89
CA GLY A 83 13.59 0.60 -20.32
C GLY A 83 14.65 1.21 -21.24
N LYS A 84 15.39 2.24 -20.83
CA LYS A 84 16.52 2.76 -21.61
C LYS A 84 17.80 2.07 -21.19
N THR A 85 18.29 1.16 -22.04
CA THR A 85 19.49 0.33 -21.77
C THR A 85 20.80 1.12 -21.95
N GLN A 86 20.75 2.29 -22.59
CA GLN A 86 21.90 3.20 -22.77
C GLN A 86 21.41 4.65 -22.69
N MET A 87 21.97 5.43 -21.75
CA MET A 87 21.79 6.89 -21.73
C MET A 87 22.95 7.53 -22.49
N LEU A 88 22.62 8.44 -23.39
CA LEU A 88 23.57 9.21 -24.18
C LEU A 88 23.92 10.51 -23.44
N SER A 89 25.11 11.06 -23.66
CA SER A 89 25.50 12.36 -23.09
C SER A 89 24.60 13.53 -23.52
N SER A 90 23.85 13.35 -24.62
CA SER A 90 22.84 14.29 -25.10
C SER A 90 21.47 14.16 -24.43
N ASP A 91 21.28 13.15 -23.57
CA ASP A 91 20.00 12.95 -22.89
C ASP A 91 19.76 14.04 -21.84
N ARG A 92 18.48 14.38 -21.64
CA ARG A 92 18.00 15.39 -20.68
C ARG A 92 18.54 15.23 -19.27
N TRP A 93 18.92 14.02 -18.86
CA TRP A 93 19.56 13.78 -17.56
C TRP A 93 20.91 14.49 -17.40
N PHE A 94 21.73 14.52 -18.46
CA PHE A 94 23.06 15.12 -18.42
C PHE A 94 23.04 16.60 -18.79
N VAL A 95 22.16 16.99 -19.71
CA VAL A 95 22.04 18.40 -20.14
C VAL A 95 21.06 19.21 -19.29
N GLY A 96 20.16 18.54 -18.56
CA GLY A 96 19.10 19.21 -17.81
C GLY A 96 17.90 19.61 -18.69
N PRO A 97 16.79 20.03 -18.06
CA PRO A 97 15.60 20.48 -18.77
C PRO A 97 15.77 21.87 -19.42
N ALA A 98 15.11 22.07 -20.56
CA ALA A 98 15.26 23.27 -21.39
C ALA A 98 14.98 24.60 -20.66
N PHE A 99 14.03 24.62 -19.72
CA PHE A 99 13.65 25.83 -19.01
C PHE A 99 14.78 26.40 -18.12
N LEU A 100 15.75 25.59 -17.70
CA LEU A 100 16.90 26.09 -16.91
C LEU A 100 17.80 27.02 -17.71
N TYR A 101 17.74 26.95 -19.05
CA TYR A 101 18.46 27.87 -19.94
C TYR A 101 17.66 29.14 -20.25
N GLU A 102 16.39 29.20 -19.83
CA GLU A 102 15.57 30.38 -19.94
C GLU A 102 15.75 31.28 -18.70
N ASN A 103 15.29 32.53 -18.81
CA ASN A 103 15.27 33.45 -17.68
C ASN A 103 14.35 32.90 -16.56
N GLU A 104 14.68 33.19 -15.30
CA GLU A 104 13.92 32.73 -14.13
C GLU A 104 12.43 33.09 -14.19
N ASP A 105 12.07 34.20 -14.84
CA ASP A 105 10.67 34.62 -15.03
C ASP A 105 9.85 33.62 -15.86
N ARG A 106 10.51 32.74 -16.61
CA ARG A 106 9.90 31.70 -17.44
C ARG A 106 9.99 30.31 -16.84
N TRP A 107 10.59 30.19 -15.66
CA TRP A 107 10.66 28.91 -14.99
C TRP A 107 9.29 28.44 -14.52
N PRO A 108 9.10 27.12 -14.30
CA PRO A 108 7.84 26.61 -13.82
C PRO A 108 7.44 27.25 -12.49
N VAL A 109 6.24 27.82 -12.45
CA VAL A 109 5.64 28.36 -11.24
C VAL A 109 4.63 27.36 -10.71
N GLU A 110 4.60 27.21 -9.39
CA GLU A 110 3.58 26.43 -8.73
C GLU A 110 2.23 27.11 -8.89
N ILE A 111 1.33 26.48 -9.65
CA ILE A 111 -0.07 26.92 -9.69
C ILE A 111 -0.70 26.46 -8.36
N GLU A 112 -0.91 27.42 -7.46
CA GLU A 112 -1.69 27.22 -6.24
C GLU A 112 -3.11 26.81 -6.63
N SER A 113 -3.46 25.58 -6.29
CA SER A 113 -4.84 25.15 -6.21
C SER A 113 -5.23 25.38 -4.76
N ASP A 114 -6.27 26.18 -4.50
CA ASP A 114 -6.84 26.50 -3.16
C ASP A 114 -7.26 25.28 -2.32
N GLN A 115 -7.01 24.07 -2.81
CA GLN A 115 -7.20 22.85 -2.06
C GLN A 115 -5.92 22.55 -1.30
N GLU A 116 -5.97 22.64 0.02
CA GLU A 116 -4.97 21.99 0.87
C GLU A 116 -4.76 20.57 0.33
N PRO A 117 -3.52 20.15 0.04
CA PRO A 117 -3.29 18.80 -0.43
C PRO A 117 -3.80 17.87 0.68
N ASP A 118 -4.89 17.16 0.38
CA ASP A 118 -5.45 16.10 1.24
C ASP A 118 -4.26 15.30 1.77
N GLU A 119 -4.11 15.31 3.10
CA GLU A 119 -3.01 14.69 3.82
C GLU A 119 -2.66 13.37 3.14
N ALA A 120 -1.46 13.35 2.55
CA ALA A 120 -0.98 12.34 1.63
C ALA A 120 -1.69 11.00 1.82
N LEU A 121 -2.55 10.64 0.86
CA LEU A 121 -2.97 9.26 0.68
C LEU A 121 -1.67 8.46 0.53
N VAL A 122 -1.23 7.85 1.64
CA VAL A 122 -0.09 6.93 1.66
C VAL A 122 -0.44 5.90 0.60
N THR A 123 0.24 5.99 -0.53
CA THR A 123 0.15 5.00 -1.59
C THR A 123 0.92 3.82 -1.03
N TYR A 124 0.24 3.04 -0.19
CA TYR A 124 0.68 1.70 0.14
C TYR A 124 0.80 1.00 -1.21
N ALA A 125 2.02 0.72 -1.64
CA ALA A 125 2.24 -0.37 -2.57
C ALA A 125 1.45 -1.54 -1.95
N LYS A 126 0.46 -2.05 -2.68
CA LYS A 126 -0.39 -3.14 -2.23
C LYS A 126 0.43 -4.43 -2.27
N GLU A 127 1.56 -4.43 -1.59
CA GLU A 127 2.31 -5.63 -1.29
C GLU A 127 1.39 -6.45 -0.40
N LYS A 128 1.06 -7.66 -0.86
CA LYS A 128 0.27 -8.63 -0.09
C LYS A 128 1.17 -9.18 1.02
N SER A 129 1.61 -8.32 1.93
CA SER A 129 2.26 -8.78 3.15
C SER A 129 1.19 -9.38 4.06
N PRO A 130 1.46 -10.54 4.66
CA PRO A 130 0.54 -11.13 5.61
C PRO A 130 0.34 -10.18 6.79
N LEU A 131 -0.90 -10.06 7.28
CA LEU A 131 -1.26 -9.20 8.43
C LEU A 131 -0.39 -9.47 9.65
N VAL A 132 0.03 -10.72 9.84
CA VAL A 132 0.84 -11.20 10.96
C VAL A 132 1.74 -12.33 10.44
N ASP A 133 3.00 -12.35 10.88
CA ASP A 133 3.90 -13.47 10.66
C ASP A 133 3.52 -14.65 11.58
N ILE A 134 2.95 -15.70 10.98
CA ILE A 134 2.44 -16.90 11.66
C ILE A 134 3.59 -17.66 12.36
N SER A 135 4.83 -17.61 11.85
CA SER A 135 5.96 -18.36 12.39
C SER A 135 6.32 -17.96 13.82
N ARG A 136 5.87 -16.78 14.27
CA ARG A 136 6.10 -16.25 15.61
C ARG A 136 5.13 -16.78 16.67
N PHE A 137 4.17 -17.62 16.30
CA PHE A 137 3.12 -18.11 17.19
C PHE A 137 3.23 -19.62 17.40
N SER A 138 3.32 -20.02 18.67
CA SER A 138 3.29 -21.44 19.09
C SER A 138 1.89 -21.92 19.49
N SER A 139 0.87 -21.06 19.44
CA SER A 139 -0.51 -21.38 19.82
C SER A 139 -1.49 -20.80 18.80
N TYR A 140 -2.34 -21.68 18.27
CA TYR A 140 -3.38 -21.32 17.33
C TYR A 140 -4.38 -20.31 17.91
N GLU A 141 -4.77 -20.47 19.18
CA GLU A 141 -5.65 -19.52 19.86
C GLU A 141 -5.01 -18.14 20.02
N ARG A 142 -3.70 -18.08 20.33
CA ARG A 142 -2.97 -16.81 20.42
C ARG A 142 -2.88 -16.12 19.05
N LEU A 143 -2.68 -16.90 17.99
CA LEU A 143 -2.66 -16.39 16.62
C LEU A 143 -4.03 -15.79 16.24
N ILE A 144 -5.12 -16.54 16.44
CA ILE A 144 -6.49 -16.04 16.17
C ILE A 144 -6.75 -14.74 16.94
N ARG A 145 -6.46 -14.71 18.24
CA ARG A 145 -6.68 -13.51 19.06
C ARG A 145 -5.89 -12.32 18.54
N THR A 146 -4.64 -12.52 18.16
CA THR A 146 -3.78 -11.44 17.63
C THR A 146 -4.34 -10.87 16.34
N VAL A 147 -4.72 -11.74 15.39
CA VAL A 147 -5.36 -11.31 14.14
C VAL A 147 -6.70 -10.63 14.42
N ALA A 148 -7.49 -11.11 15.38
CA ALA A 148 -8.77 -10.49 15.75
C ALA A 148 -8.58 -9.08 16.35
N TYR A 149 -7.53 -8.85 17.14
CA TYR A 149 -7.17 -7.51 17.62
C TYR A 149 -6.76 -6.59 16.47
N ALA A 150 -5.96 -7.09 15.51
CA ALA A 150 -5.58 -6.32 14.31
C ALA A 150 -6.81 -5.92 13.48
N LEU A 151 -7.76 -6.85 13.26
CA LEU A 151 -9.02 -6.55 12.59
C LEU A 151 -9.86 -5.53 13.35
N THR A 152 -9.94 -5.66 14.68
CA THR A 152 -10.65 -4.70 15.53
C THR A 152 -10.04 -3.30 15.42
N PHE A 153 -8.72 -3.20 15.39
CA PHE A 153 -8.01 -1.93 15.20
C PHE A 153 -8.34 -1.31 13.84
N ILE A 154 -8.32 -2.10 12.76
CA ILE A 154 -8.70 -1.64 11.41
C ILE A 154 -10.14 -1.10 11.41
N ASP A 155 -11.08 -1.80 12.04
CA ASP A 155 -12.48 -1.35 12.09
C ASP A 155 -12.68 -0.13 13.00
N LYS A 156 -11.87 0.04 14.05
CA LYS A 156 -11.81 1.29 14.83
C LYS A 156 -11.35 2.46 13.98
N CYS A 157 -10.25 2.31 13.24
CA CYS A 157 -9.76 3.35 12.33
C CYS A 157 -10.79 3.72 11.26
N ARG A 158 -11.63 2.76 10.84
CA ARG A 158 -12.71 2.97 9.88
C ARG A 158 -14.04 3.43 10.50
N ARG A 159 -14.09 3.68 11.81
CA ARG A 159 -15.30 4.04 12.56
C ARG A 159 -16.45 3.03 12.43
N ARG A 160 -16.12 1.74 12.27
CA ARG A 160 -17.09 0.62 12.10
C ARG A 160 -17.30 -0.20 13.37
N ALA A 161 -16.35 -0.14 14.31
CA ALA A 161 -16.44 -0.85 15.58
C ALA A 161 -15.72 -0.07 16.68
N ASN A 162 -16.21 -0.20 17.92
CA ASN A 162 -15.59 0.40 19.10
C ASN A 162 -14.83 -0.62 19.95
N GLU A 163 -15.12 -1.92 19.84
CA GLU A 163 -14.58 -2.98 20.70
C GLU A 163 -14.39 -4.31 19.96
N LEU A 164 -13.60 -5.20 20.56
CA LEU A 164 -13.43 -6.58 20.10
C LEU A 164 -14.76 -7.33 20.27
N ASN A 165 -15.17 -8.06 19.23
CA ASN A 165 -16.39 -8.87 19.25
C ASN A 165 -16.08 -10.26 18.67
N ILE A 166 -16.90 -11.25 19.04
CA ILE A 166 -16.94 -12.61 18.47
C ILE A 166 -16.89 -12.58 16.92
N LYS A 167 -17.50 -11.57 16.27
CA LYS A 167 -17.39 -11.39 14.82
C LYS A 167 -15.94 -11.29 14.33
N HIS A 168 -15.09 -10.51 15.02
CA HIS A 168 -13.66 -10.38 14.68
C HIS A 168 -12.91 -11.69 14.92
N ILE A 169 -13.24 -12.43 15.98
CA ILE A 169 -12.63 -13.74 16.27
C ILE A 169 -12.95 -14.74 15.15
N LYS A 170 -14.24 -14.87 14.78
CA LYS A 170 -14.67 -15.74 13.67
C LYS A 170 -14.07 -15.32 12.33
N GLN A 171 -13.93 -14.01 12.11
CA GLN A 171 -13.32 -13.50 10.89
C GLN A 171 -11.82 -13.79 10.84
N ALA A 172 -11.10 -13.59 11.95
CA ALA A 172 -9.68 -13.92 12.08
C ALA A 172 -9.41 -15.40 11.79
N GLU A 173 -10.19 -16.28 12.40
CA GLU A 173 -10.11 -17.72 12.16
C GLU A 173 -10.32 -18.06 10.68
N ARG A 174 -11.38 -17.53 10.06
CA ARG A 174 -11.66 -17.77 8.62
C ARG A 174 -10.55 -17.25 7.71
N LEU A 175 -9.97 -16.09 8.02
CA LEU A 175 -8.85 -15.54 7.24
C LEU A 175 -7.64 -16.47 7.29
N LEU A 176 -7.25 -16.90 8.49
CA LEU A 176 -6.11 -17.81 8.67
C LEU A 176 -6.30 -19.14 7.93
N ILE A 177 -7.52 -19.70 7.97
CA ILE A 177 -7.83 -20.93 7.23
C ILE A 177 -7.73 -20.71 5.72
N ARG A 178 -8.28 -19.59 5.21
CA ARG A 178 -8.20 -19.27 3.78
C ARG A 178 -6.76 -19.09 3.32
N ASP A 179 -5.94 -18.38 4.09
CA ASP A 179 -4.55 -18.12 3.75
C ASP A 179 -3.77 -19.45 3.70
N ALA A 180 -3.93 -20.32 4.71
CA ALA A 180 -3.31 -21.64 4.72
C ALA A 180 -3.77 -22.52 3.55
N GLN A 181 -5.05 -22.48 3.18
CA GLN A 181 -5.57 -23.21 2.01
C GLN A 181 -5.06 -22.63 0.69
N GLN A 182 -4.93 -21.30 0.59
CA GLN A 182 -4.39 -20.65 -0.59
C GLN A 182 -2.91 -20.97 -0.78
N GLU A 183 -2.14 -21.10 0.30
CA GLU A 183 -0.73 -21.50 0.25
C GLU A 183 -0.58 -22.99 -0.14
N SER A 184 -1.36 -23.87 0.48
CA SER A 184 -1.20 -25.33 0.32
C SER A 184 -1.96 -25.93 -0.87
N PHE A 185 -3.07 -25.31 -1.29
CA PHE A 185 -4.05 -25.87 -2.25
C PHE A 185 -4.54 -24.82 -3.26
N SER A 186 -3.69 -23.88 -3.67
CA SER A 186 -4.03 -22.81 -4.64
C SER A 186 -4.70 -23.32 -5.91
N GLY A 187 -4.12 -24.35 -6.55
CA GLY A 187 -4.66 -24.93 -7.79
C GLY A 187 -6.03 -25.60 -7.60
N ASP A 188 -6.27 -26.20 -6.43
CA ASP A 188 -7.56 -26.80 -6.10
C ASP A 188 -8.63 -25.74 -5.84
N LEU A 189 -8.26 -24.65 -5.15
CA LEU A 189 -9.12 -23.49 -4.95
C LEU A 189 -9.54 -22.86 -6.27
N GLU A 190 -8.62 -22.66 -7.21
CA GLU A 190 -8.95 -22.10 -8.52
C GLU A 190 -9.89 -23.00 -9.32
N ARG A 191 -9.68 -24.32 -9.27
CA ARG A 191 -10.56 -25.28 -9.92
C ARG A 191 -11.96 -25.24 -9.32
N LEU A 192 -12.07 -25.32 -8.00
CA LEU A 192 -13.37 -25.29 -7.32
C LEU A 192 -14.10 -23.95 -7.53
N LYS A 193 -13.39 -22.81 -7.53
CA LYS A 193 -13.98 -21.49 -7.85
C LYS A 193 -14.57 -21.45 -9.26
N ASN A 194 -13.95 -22.15 -10.20
CA ASN A 194 -14.40 -22.26 -11.58
C ASN A 194 -15.39 -23.41 -11.82
N GLY A 195 -15.91 -24.04 -10.77
CA GLY A 195 -16.83 -25.18 -10.88
C GLY A 195 -16.21 -26.44 -11.47
N LYS A 196 -14.88 -26.54 -11.50
CA LYS A 196 -14.13 -27.72 -12.00
C LYS A 196 -13.83 -28.68 -10.85
N ASN A 197 -13.70 -29.96 -11.21
CA ASN A 197 -13.24 -30.98 -10.27
C ASN A 197 -11.76 -30.75 -9.88
N ILE A 198 -11.46 -31.11 -8.63
CA ILE A 198 -10.10 -31.12 -8.09
C ILE A 198 -9.22 -32.12 -8.84
N ASP A 199 -7.93 -31.82 -8.91
CA ASP A 199 -6.98 -32.68 -9.60
C ASP A 199 -6.81 -34.03 -8.90
N ARG A 200 -6.68 -35.12 -9.65
CA ARG A 200 -6.50 -36.47 -9.09
C ARG A 200 -5.21 -36.61 -8.28
N SER A 201 -4.21 -35.78 -8.56
CA SER A 201 -2.96 -35.72 -7.80
C SER A 201 -3.09 -34.99 -6.47
N SER A 202 -4.16 -34.24 -6.24
CA SER A 202 -4.38 -33.51 -5.00
C SER A 202 -4.62 -34.45 -3.82
N ARG A 203 -4.06 -34.08 -2.66
CA ARG A 203 -4.32 -34.75 -1.37
C ARG A 203 -5.79 -34.65 -0.96
N LEU A 204 -6.53 -33.69 -1.50
CA LEU A 204 -7.95 -33.48 -1.22
C LEU A 204 -8.87 -34.34 -2.11
N TYR A 205 -8.39 -34.89 -3.23
CA TYR A 205 -9.24 -35.56 -4.22
C TYR A 205 -10.16 -36.65 -3.63
N LYS A 206 -9.64 -37.47 -2.71
CA LYS A 206 -10.38 -38.58 -2.09
C LYS A 206 -11.34 -38.16 -0.98
N LEU A 207 -11.33 -36.89 -0.58
CA LEU A 207 -12.02 -36.39 0.62
C LEU A 207 -13.33 -35.64 0.30
N ASP A 208 -13.85 -35.76 -0.92
CA ASP A 208 -15.02 -35.03 -1.44
C ASP A 208 -15.02 -33.52 -1.06
N PRO A 209 -13.98 -32.77 -1.47
CA PRO A 209 -13.79 -31.37 -1.13
C PRO A 209 -14.80 -30.47 -1.85
N LYS A 210 -15.44 -29.57 -1.09
CA LYS A 210 -16.37 -28.56 -1.61
C LYS A 210 -15.96 -27.16 -1.15
N LEU A 211 -16.08 -26.20 -2.06
CA LEU A 211 -15.91 -24.79 -1.73
C LEU A 211 -17.21 -24.24 -1.14
N ALA A 212 -17.14 -23.72 0.08
CA ALA A 212 -18.28 -23.07 0.71
C ALA A 212 -18.41 -21.59 0.30
N ALA A 213 -19.54 -20.97 0.63
CA ALA A 213 -19.83 -19.56 0.29
C ALA A 213 -18.83 -18.57 0.90
N ASP A 214 -18.21 -18.92 2.02
CA ASP A 214 -17.12 -18.14 2.62
C ASP A 214 -15.76 -18.50 2.01
N GLY A 215 -15.67 -19.12 0.83
CA GLY A 215 -14.41 -19.34 0.11
C GLY A 215 -13.42 -20.29 0.79
N ILE A 216 -13.86 -21.06 1.78
CA ILE A 216 -13.07 -22.11 2.44
C ILE A 216 -13.46 -23.47 1.87
N ILE A 217 -12.46 -24.29 1.55
CA ILE A 217 -12.66 -25.70 1.20
C ILE A 217 -13.05 -26.45 2.46
N ARG A 218 -14.19 -27.13 2.43
CA ARG A 218 -14.66 -28.02 3.48
C ARG A 218 -14.83 -29.42 2.90
N LEU A 219 -14.53 -30.42 3.72
CA LEU A 219 -14.78 -31.82 3.38
C LEU A 219 -16.21 -32.16 3.80
N ASN A 220 -16.92 -32.93 2.98
CA ASN A 220 -18.15 -33.53 3.46
C ASN A 220 -17.78 -34.62 4.47
N SER A 221 -18.11 -34.41 5.74
CA SER A 221 -18.08 -35.49 6.71
C SER A 221 -19.21 -36.47 6.39
N ARG A 222 -19.00 -37.74 6.76
CA ARG A 222 -20.07 -38.78 6.74
C ARG A 222 -21.30 -38.38 7.57
N THR A 223 -21.20 -37.36 8.42
CA THR A 223 -22.29 -36.88 9.30
C THR A 223 -23.24 -35.87 8.67
N ASN A 224 -23.02 -35.41 7.43
CA ASN A 224 -24.00 -34.58 6.72
C ASN A 224 -25.29 -35.33 6.31
N ALA A 225 -25.34 -36.66 6.48
CA ALA A 225 -26.59 -37.43 6.41
C ALA A 225 -27.48 -37.26 7.67
N ALA A 226 -26.98 -36.62 8.74
CA ALA A 226 -27.67 -36.47 10.01
C ALA A 226 -28.02 -35.01 10.38
N THR A 227 -27.94 -34.07 9.44
CA THR A 227 -28.49 -32.73 9.66
C THR A 227 -29.98 -32.75 9.33
N LEU A 228 -30.79 -32.67 10.38
CA LEU A 228 -32.24 -32.47 10.36
C LEU A 228 -32.63 -31.39 9.33
N PRO A 229 -33.75 -31.57 8.60
CA PRO A 229 -34.22 -30.58 7.65
C PRO A 229 -34.38 -29.22 8.34
N ALA A 230 -33.91 -28.17 7.66
CA ALA A 230 -34.17 -26.79 8.07
C ALA A 230 -35.69 -26.59 8.26
N PRO A 231 -36.12 -25.79 9.26
CA PRO A 231 -37.53 -25.56 9.49
C PRO A 231 -38.15 -24.83 8.29
N ASN A 232 -38.93 -25.58 7.51
CA ASN A 232 -39.99 -25.19 6.59
C ASN A 232 -39.88 -23.78 5.97
N ASP A 233 -39.20 -23.67 4.83
CA ASP A 233 -39.74 -22.84 3.75
C ASP A 233 -40.90 -23.62 3.14
N THR A 234 -42.10 -23.34 3.65
CA THR A 234 -43.34 -23.88 3.10
C THR A 234 -43.53 -23.27 1.71
N PRO A 235 -43.56 -24.05 0.62
CA PRO A 235 -43.98 -23.52 -0.66
C PRO A 235 -45.48 -23.27 -0.61
N ALA A 236 -45.88 -22.00 -0.82
CA ALA A 236 -47.27 -21.65 -1.08
C ALA A 236 -47.74 -22.39 -2.33
N ASN A 237 -48.60 -23.39 -2.13
CA ASN A 237 -49.30 -24.07 -3.22
C ASN A 237 -50.42 -23.15 -3.73
N PRO A 238 -50.56 -22.93 -5.06
CA PRO A 238 -51.74 -22.29 -5.61
C PRO A 238 -52.89 -23.31 -5.69
N SER A 239 -54.03 -22.97 -5.12
CA SER A 239 -55.29 -23.68 -5.36
C SER A 239 -56.40 -22.65 -5.39
N GLY A 240 -57.02 -22.51 -6.56
CA GLY A 240 -58.04 -21.49 -6.83
C GLY A 240 -59.42 -21.84 -6.29
N THR A 241 -60.26 -20.83 -6.40
CA THR A 241 -61.70 -20.88 -6.68
C THR A 241 -62.01 -19.71 -7.61
#